data_AF-A0A7V9TGI8-F1
#
_entry.id   AF-A0A7V9TGI8-F1
#
_cell.length_a   1.000
_cell.length_b   1.000
_cell.length_c   1.000
_cell.angle_alpha   90.00
_cell.angle_beta   90.00
_cell.angle_gamma   90.00
#
_symmetry.space_group_name_H-M   'P 1'
#
loop_
_entity.id
_entity.type
_entity.pdbx_description
1 polymer ?
#
loop_
_entity_poly.entity_id
_entity_poly.type
_entity_poly.pdbx_seq_one_letter_code
_entity_poly.pdbx_strand_id
1 'polypeptide(L)'
;MLLSEFINSNRESILVEWEAFARTCKPASATMDIEALRDHADEMLTVIAADLATPQSSHEQTVKSKGAQLEDDSTSTTAAAEHGADRAGSGFTVEQMVSEYRALRASVVRLWMEAKGSADPEDLEEMTRFNEAIDQALAESVFHYTQELENSKEMFLAILGHDLRTPLSAVFTS
;
A
#
# COMPACT_ATOMS: atom_id res chain seq x y z
N MET A 1 11.30 3.40 -23.76
CA MET A 1 10.37 4.05 -22.82
C MET A 1 10.74 3.54 -21.44
N LEU A 2 11.12 4.44 -20.56
CA LEU A 2 11.45 4.10 -19.17
C LEU A 2 10.17 3.68 -18.44
N LEU A 3 10.30 2.89 -17.37
CA LEU A 3 9.15 2.42 -16.62
C LEU A 3 8.43 3.57 -15.90
N SER A 4 9.19 4.57 -15.43
CA SER A 4 8.64 5.81 -14.85
C SER A 4 7.73 6.57 -15.83
N GLU A 5 8.18 6.74 -17.08
CA GLU A 5 7.41 7.38 -18.17
C GLU A 5 6.15 6.59 -18.50
N PHE A 6 6.29 5.25 -18.55
CA PHE A 6 5.16 4.36 -18.81
C PHE A 6 4.08 4.48 -17.73
N ILE A 7 4.48 4.39 -16.46
CA ILE A 7 3.56 4.48 -15.32
C ILE A 7 2.79 5.81 -15.34
N ASN A 8 3.46 6.92 -15.60
CA ASN A 8 2.82 8.24 -15.69
C ASN A 8 1.88 8.35 -16.90
N SER A 9 2.24 7.76 -18.04
CA SER A 9 1.44 7.85 -19.27
C SER A 9 0.25 6.89 -19.31
N ASN A 10 0.27 5.83 -18.50
CA ASN A 10 -0.72 4.74 -18.52
C ASN A 10 -1.44 4.55 -17.18
N ARG A 11 -1.45 5.61 -16.35
CA ARG A 11 -2.01 5.59 -15.00
C ARG A 11 -3.43 5.01 -14.94
N GLU A 12 -4.34 5.50 -15.78
CA GLU A 12 -5.73 5.04 -15.77
C GLU A 12 -5.84 3.55 -16.11
N SER A 13 -5.07 3.06 -17.09
CA SER A 13 -5.07 1.63 -17.45
C SER A 13 -4.60 0.76 -16.27
N ILE A 14 -3.61 1.22 -15.52
CA ILE A 14 -3.12 0.53 -14.33
C ILE A 14 -4.19 0.56 -13.21
N LEU A 15 -4.83 1.71 -12.97
CA LEU A 15 -5.88 1.87 -11.95
C LEU A 15 -7.13 1.03 -12.25
N VAL A 16 -7.48 0.86 -13.53
CA VAL A 16 -8.56 -0.04 -13.94
C VAL A 16 -8.26 -1.49 -13.55
N GLU A 17 -7.03 -1.97 -13.74
CA GLU A 17 -6.65 -3.33 -13.35
C GLU A 17 -6.56 -3.50 -11.84
N TRP A 18 -6.05 -2.49 -11.13
CA TRP A 18 -6.07 -2.44 -9.68
C TRP A 18 -7.49 -2.57 -9.14
N GLU A 19 -8.41 -1.74 -9.63
CA GLU A 19 -9.81 -1.75 -9.21
C GLU A 19 -10.46 -3.10 -9.49
N ALA A 20 -10.24 -3.65 -10.70
CA ALA A 20 -10.78 -4.95 -11.07
C ALA A 20 -10.34 -6.05 -10.10
N PHE A 21 -9.08 -6.02 -9.65
CA PHE A 21 -8.59 -6.93 -8.63
C PHE A 21 -9.18 -6.63 -7.25
N ALA A 22 -9.17 -5.38 -6.80
CA ALA A 22 -9.66 -4.97 -5.48
C ALA A 22 -11.13 -5.36 -5.25
N ARG A 23 -11.97 -5.31 -6.30
CA ARG A 23 -13.38 -5.78 -6.27
C ARG A 23 -13.53 -7.28 -5.95
N THR A 24 -12.47 -8.07 -6.08
CA THR A 24 -12.46 -9.50 -5.75
C THR A 24 -12.19 -9.77 -4.27
N CYS A 25 -11.66 -8.80 -3.52
CA CYS A 25 -11.33 -8.89 -2.10
C CYS A 25 -12.57 -8.83 -1.21
N LYS A 26 -13.50 -9.77 -1.37
CA LYS A 26 -14.73 -9.87 -0.58
C LYS A 26 -14.46 -10.58 0.76
N PRO A 27 -15.20 -10.25 1.84
CA PRO A 27 -16.33 -9.32 1.89
C PRO A 27 -15.96 -7.83 2.00
N ALA A 28 -14.71 -7.49 2.32
CA ALA A 28 -14.30 -6.12 2.62
C ALA A 28 -14.60 -5.12 1.48
N SER A 29 -14.32 -5.49 0.24
CA SER A 29 -14.63 -4.68 -0.95
C SER A 29 -16.12 -4.59 -1.30
N ALA A 30 -17.02 -5.36 -0.68
CA ALA A 30 -18.39 -5.51 -1.16
C ALA A 30 -19.22 -4.23 -1.07
N THR A 31 -18.88 -3.34 -0.13
CA THR A 31 -19.58 -2.07 0.12
C THR A 31 -18.80 -0.84 -0.33
N MET A 32 -17.59 -1.03 -0.88
CA MET A 32 -16.73 0.07 -1.30
C MET A 32 -17.11 0.55 -2.70
N ASP A 33 -17.16 1.87 -2.88
CA ASP A 33 -17.28 2.49 -4.19
C ASP A 33 -15.92 2.52 -4.90
N ILE A 34 -15.91 3.07 -6.11
CA ILE A 34 -14.69 3.15 -6.92
C ILE A 34 -13.63 4.06 -6.31
N GLU A 35 -14.06 5.12 -5.63
CA GLU A 35 -13.17 6.08 -4.98
C GLU A 35 -12.44 5.39 -3.84
N ALA A 36 -13.15 4.68 -2.96
CA ALA A 36 -12.52 3.93 -1.88
C ALA A 36 -11.67 2.73 -2.37
N LEU A 37 -12.01 2.12 -3.51
CA LEU A 37 -11.21 1.01 -4.06
C LEU A 37 -9.92 1.48 -4.72
N ARG A 38 -9.95 2.65 -5.38
CA ARG A 38 -8.79 3.23 -6.07
C ARG A 38 -7.95 4.12 -5.17
N ASP A 39 -8.60 4.86 -4.28
CA ASP A 39 -8.07 5.63 -3.16
C ASP A 39 -6.62 6.11 -3.37
N HIS A 40 -5.69 5.68 -2.52
CA HIS A 40 -4.28 6.06 -2.57
C HIS A 40 -3.46 5.40 -3.69
N ALA A 41 -4.06 4.55 -4.55
CA ALA A 41 -3.30 3.85 -5.59
C ALA A 41 -2.68 4.79 -6.63
N ASP A 42 -3.35 5.90 -6.96
CA ASP A 42 -2.82 6.90 -7.90
C ASP A 42 -1.60 7.63 -7.32
N GLU A 43 -1.68 8.00 -6.05
CA GLU A 43 -0.62 8.68 -5.31
C GLU A 43 0.58 7.75 -5.10
N MET A 44 0.36 6.48 -4.75
CA MET A 44 1.41 5.47 -4.68
C MET A 44 2.13 5.31 -6.02
N LEU A 45 1.39 5.23 -7.12
CA LEU A 45 1.99 5.16 -8.46
C LEU A 45 2.75 6.45 -8.83
N THR A 46 2.36 7.61 -8.28
CA THR A 46 3.08 8.87 -8.44
C THR A 46 4.42 8.83 -7.70
N VAL A 47 4.42 8.38 -6.44
CA VAL A 47 5.63 8.21 -5.63
C VAL A 47 6.58 7.21 -6.27
N ILE A 48 6.07 6.07 -6.72
CA ILE A 48 6.88 5.03 -7.38
C ILE A 48 7.50 5.57 -8.67
N ALA A 49 6.74 6.28 -9.52
CA ALA A 49 7.28 6.82 -10.76
C ALA A 49 8.36 7.90 -10.51
N ALA A 50 8.19 8.72 -9.47
CA ALA A 50 9.17 9.72 -9.07
C ALA A 50 10.46 9.09 -8.53
N ASP A 51 10.34 8.03 -7.73
CA ASP A 51 11.48 7.26 -7.24
C ASP A 51 12.28 6.66 -8.40
N LEU A 52 11.60 5.99 -9.34
CA LEU A 52 12.22 5.43 -10.55
C LEU A 52 12.96 6.48 -11.39
N ALA A 53 12.46 7.72 -11.45
CA ALA A 53 13.09 8.81 -12.19
C ALA A 53 14.31 9.42 -11.47
N THR A 54 14.51 9.13 -10.17
CA THR A 54 15.61 9.65 -9.37
C THR A 54 16.83 8.74 -9.50
N PRO A 55 18.05 9.24 -9.75
CA PRO A 55 19.26 8.41 -9.73
C PRO A 55 19.47 7.74 -8.37
N GLN A 56 19.92 6.49 -8.38
CA GLN A 56 20.21 5.72 -7.16
C GLN A 56 21.61 5.14 -7.25
N SER A 57 22.40 5.28 -6.20
CA SER A 57 23.71 4.65 -6.05
C SER A 57 23.58 3.19 -5.62
N SER A 58 24.61 2.38 -5.86
CA SER A 58 24.64 0.97 -5.41
C SER A 58 24.51 0.82 -3.89
N HIS A 59 24.94 1.83 -3.12
CA HIS A 59 24.76 1.86 -1.67
C HIS A 59 23.29 2.05 -1.30
N GLU A 60 22.64 3.06 -1.88
CA GLU A 60 21.20 3.32 -1.68
C GLU A 60 20.36 2.11 -2.10
N GLN A 61 20.69 1.49 -3.23
CA GLN A 61 20.05 0.25 -3.69
C GLN A 61 20.16 -0.89 -2.66
N THR A 62 21.36 -1.09 -2.09
CA THR A 62 21.61 -2.12 -1.07
C THR A 62 20.86 -1.83 0.23
N VAL A 63 20.72 -0.56 0.60
CA VAL A 63 20.00 -0.12 1.80
C VAL A 63 18.49 -0.32 1.62
N LYS A 64 17.96 0.18 0.50
CA LYS A 64 16.53 0.10 0.14
C LYS A 64 16.04 -1.34 0.01
N SER A 65 16.80 -2.21 -0.67
CA SER A 65 16.47 -3.63 -0.82
C SER A 65 16.42 -4.43 0.50
N LYS A 66 16.97 -3.88 1.59
CA LYS A 66 16.90 -4.49 2.93
C LYS A 66 15.81 -3.90 3.82
N GLY A 67 15.00 -2.97 3.30
CA GLY A 67 13.98 -2.27 4.07
C GLY A 67 14.55 -1.37 5.17
N ALA A 68 15.85 -1.05 5.11
CA ALA A 68 16.44 -0.05 5.98
C ALA A 68 16.04 1.32 5.39
N GLN A 69 14.91 1.85 5.85
CA GLN A 69 14.49 3.20 5.49
C GLN A 69 15.64 4.17 5.81
N LEU A 70 16.04 4.97 4.83
CA LEU A 70 16.51 6.31 5.17
C LEU A 70 15.28 6.96 5.78
N GLU A 71 15.32 7.26 7.08
CA GLU A 71 14.26 8.01 7.75
C GLU A 71 13.92 9.21 6.87
N ASP A 72 12.77 9.18 6.20
CA ASP A 72 12.30 10.34 5.48
C ASP A 72 11.90 11.33 6.56
N ASP A 73 12.63 12.45 6.64
CA ASP A 73 12.46 13.55 7.59
C ASP A 73 11.14 14.32 7.32
N SER A 74 10.21 13.69 6.57
CA SER A 74 8.93 14.25 6.18
C SER A 74 7.92 14.00 7.30
N THR A 75 7.35 15.09 7.79
CA THR A 75 6.34 15.09 8.85
C THR A 75 4.95 14.67 8.35
N SER A 76 4.82 14.37 7.06
CA SER A 76 3.57 13.96 6.40
C SER A 76 3.53 12.45 6.21
N THR A 77 2.41 11.84 6.57
CA THR A 77 2.10 10.44 6.25
C THR A 77 2.13 10.23 4.74
N THR A 78 2.70 9.11 4.27
CA THR A 78 2.73 8.79 2.84
C THR A 78 1.44 8.11 2.39
N ALA A 79 1.16 8.14 1.09
CA ALA A 79 0.02 7.42 0.50
C ALA A 79 0.03 5.91 0.80
N ALA A 80 1.22 5.28 0.93
CA ALA A 80 1.31 3.87 1.30
C ALA A 80 0.94 3.65 2.77
N ALA A 81 1.37 4.54 3.66
CA ALA A 81 0.99 4.52 5.07
C ALA A 81 -0.52 4.71 5.25
N GLU A 82 -1.11 5.70 4.58
CA GLU A 82 -2.57 5.95 4.61
C GLU A 82 -3.35 4.76 4.06
N HIS A 83 -2.95 4.21 2.91
CA HIS A 83 -3.55 2.99 2.34
C HIS A 83 -3.56 1.82 3.34
N GLY A 84 -2.44 1.60 4.03
CA GLY A 84 -2.35 0.56 5.05
C GLY A 84 -3.36 0.72 6.18
N ALA A 85 -3.45 1.92 6.74
CA ALA A 85 -4.38 2.25 7.82
C ALA A 85 -5.84 2.12 7.36
N ASP A 86 -6.18 2.66 6.20
CA ASP A 86 -7.55 2.67 5.68
C ASP A 86 -8.05 1.26 5.34
N ARG A 87 -7.16 0.38 4.85
CA ARG A 87 -7.49 -1.04 4.64
C ARG A 87 -7.73 -1.79 5.95
N ALA A 88 -7.00 -1.48 7.02
CA ALA A 88 -7.30 -2.03 8.35
C ALA A 88 -8.69 -1.58 8.83
N GLY A 89 -9.00 -0.28 8.73
CA GLY A 89 -10.31 0.29 9.10
C GLY A 89 -11.47 -0.25 8.26
N SER A 90 -11.22 -0.57 6.99
CA SER A 90 -12.22 -1.10 6.04
C SER A 90 -12.41 -2.63 6.15
N GLY A 91 -11.70 -3.30 7.04
CA GLY A 91 -11.84 -4.74 7.28
C GLY A 91 -11.18 -5.63 6.22
N PHE A 92 -10.24 -5.11 5.43
CA PHE A 92 -9.37 -5.95 4.60
C PHE A 92 -8.49 -6.80 5.52
N THR A 93 -8.18 -8.02 5.10
CA THR A 93 -7.08 -8.77 5.72
C THR A 93 -5.75 -8.27 5.18
N VAL A 94 -4.68 -8.43 5.97
CA VAL A 94 -3.31 -8.18 5.50
C VAL A 94 -2.99 -8.96 4.22
N GLU A 95 -3.53 -10.18 4.05
CA GLU A 95 -3.33 -10.99 2.86
C GLU A 95 -4.03 -10.39 1.64
N GLN A 96 -5.22 -9.82 1.81
CA GLN A 96 -5.92 -9.10 0.75
C GLN A 96 -5.13 -7.87 0.32
N MET A 97 -4.68 -7.05 1.27
CA MET A 97 -3.84 -5.88 1.00
C MET A 97 -2.54 -6.26 0.27
N VAL A 98 -1.80 -7.25 0.77
CA VAL A 98 -0.60 -7.78 0.08
C VAL A 98 -0.93 -8.26 -1.33
N SER A 99 -2.13 -8.82 -1.54
CA SER A 99 -2.56 -9.25 -2.87
C SER A 99 -2.81 -8.10 -3.83
N GLU A 100 -3.25 -6.93 -3.34
CA GLU A 100 -3.38 -5.73 -4.18
C GLU A 100 -2.01 -5.29 -4.73
N TYR A 101 -0.96 -5.24 -3.90
CA TYR A 101 0.41 -4.94 -4.37
C TYR A 101 0.93 -5.98 -5.37
N ARG A 102 0.63 -7.27 -5.14
CA ARG A 102 1.01 -8.33 -6.09
C ARG A 102 0.29 -8.15 -7.43
N ALA A 103 -0.99 -7.82 -7.41
CA ALA A 103 -1.76 -7.55 -8.62
C ALA A 103 -1.21 -6.30 -9.34
N LEU A 104 -0.96 -5.21 -8.61
CA LEU A 104 -0.37 -3.98 -9.17
C LEU A 104 0.94 -4.25 -9.89
N ARG A 105 1.88 -4.93 -9.22
CA ARG A 105 3.18 -5.26 -9.80
C ARG A 105 3.03 -6.09 -11.07
N ALA A 106 2.16 -7.10 -11.06
CA ALA A 106 1.90 -7.93 -12.23
C ALA A 106 1.30 -7.12 -13.39
N SER A 107 0.33 -6.25 -13.10
CA SER A 107 -0.32 -5.36 -14.08
C SER A 107 0.66 -4.38 -14.70
N VAL A 108 1.44 -3.67 -13.89
CA VAL A 108 2.43 -2.69 -14.37
C VAL A 108 3.47 -3.36 -15.25
N VAL A 109 4.08 -4.46 -14.79
CA VAL A 109 5.11 -5.17 -15.57
C VAL A 109 4.52 -5.71 -16.87
N ARG A 110 3.35 -6.35 -16.83
CA ARG A 110 2.74 -6.90 -18.04
C ARG A 110 2.40 -5.81 -19.06
N LEU A 111 1.72 -4.75 -18.65
CA LEU A 111 1.32 -3.66 -19.55
C LEU A 111 2.55 -2.92 -20.11
N TRP A 112 3.61 -2.74 -19.29
CA TRP A 112 4.84 -2.11 -19.75
C TRP A 112 5.56 -2.95 -20.80
N MET A 113 5.69 -4.25 -20.57
CA MET A 113 6.33 -5.18 -21.53
C MET A 113 5.53 -5.28 -22.84
N GLU A 114 4.20 -5.30 -22.76
CA GLU A 114 3.32 -5.26 -23.94
C GLU A 114 3.51 -3.97 -24.75
N ALA A 115 3.60 -2.81 -24.07
CA ALA A 115 3.81 -1.52 -24.73
C ALA A 115 5.22 -1.37 -25.32
N LYS A 116 6.23 -1.98 -24.70
CA LYS A 116 7.62 -1.91 -25.15
C LYS A 116 7.93 -2.88 -26.30
N GLY A 117 7.29 -4.04 -26.34
CA GLY A 117 7.42 -5.04 -27.41
C GLY A 117 8.66 -5.95 -27.33
N SER A 118 9.80 -5.44 -26.87
CA SER A 118 11.01 -6.24 -26.59
C SER A 118 11.74 -5.76 -25.33
N ALA A 119 12.37 -6.69 -24.60
CA ALA A 119 13.18 -6.40 -23.42
C ALA A 119 14.63 -6.15 -23.80
N ASP A 120 15.23 -5.10 -23.23
CA ASP A 120 16.65 -4.78 -23.29
C ASP A 120 17.31 -5.03 -21.92
N PRO A 121 18.64 -5.20 -21.83
CA PRO A 121 19.32 -5.43 -20.55
C PRO A 121 19.04 -4.35 -19.49
N GLU A 122 18.88 -3.10 -19.91
CA GLU A 122 18.55 -1.96 -19.03
C GLU A 122 17.17 -2.12 -18.37
N ASP A 123 16.25 -2.90 -18.96
CA ASP A 123 14.93 -3.15 -18.36
C ASP A 123 15.01 -3.98 -17.09
N LEU A 124 16.04 -4.82 -16.95
CA LEU A 124 16.26 -5.59 -15.72
C LEU A 124 16.59 -4.67 -14.55
N GLU A 125 17.29 -3.57 -14.82
CA GLU A 125 17.58 -2.55 -13.81
C GLU A 125 16.29 -1.80 -13.43
N GLU A 126 15.50 -1.36 -14.40
CA GLU A 126 14.19 -0.73 -14.17
C GLU A 126 13.26 -1.65 -13.35
N MET A 127 13.20 -2.94 -13.68
CA MET A 127 12.43 -3.94 -12.93
C MET A 127 12.92 -4.11 -11.49
N THR A 128 14.25 -4.11 -11.29
CA THR A 128 14.84 -4.22 -9.95
C THR A 128 14.44 -3.01 -9.11
N ARG A 129 14.59 -1.80 -9.65
CA ARG A 129 14.21 -0.56 -8.97
C ARG A 129 12.71 -0.48 -8.68
N PHE A 130 11.88 -0.97 -9.60
CA PHE A 130 10.43 -1.01 -9.39
C PHE A 130 10.04 -1.99 -8.28
N ASN A 131 10.66 -3.16 -8.22
CA ASN A 131 10.43 -4.10 -7.13
C ASN A 131 10.79 -3.49 -5.77
N GLU A 132 11.92 -2.78 -5.69
CA GLU A 132 12.30 -2.08 -4.45
C GLU A 132 11.28 -1.01 -4.05
N ALA A 133 10.74 -0.23 -5.00
CA ALA A 133 9.73 0.77 -4.71
C ALA A 133 8.40 0.14 -4.25
N ILE A 134 7.97 -0.97 -4.86
CA ILE A 134 6.79 -1.73 -4.44
C ILE A 134 7.00 -2.34 -3.05
N ASP A 135 8.16 -2.94 -2.79
CA ASP A 135 8.43 -3.60 -1.51
C ASP A 135 8.54 -2.56 -0.37
N GLN A 136 9.07 -1.37 -0.64
CA GLN A 136 9.05 -0.25 0.31
C GLN A 136 7.62 0.19 0.64
N ALA A 137 6.80 0.47 -0.39
CA ALA A 137 5.41 0.88 -0.18
C ALA A 137 4.62 -0.20 0.58
N LEU A 138 4.80 -1.47 0.22
CA LEU A 138 4.16 -2.59 0.90
C LEU A 138 4.59 -2.71 2.37
N ALA A 139 5.89 -2.57 2.66
CA ALA A 139 6.39 -2.65 4.03
C ALA A 139 5.79 -1.54 4.91
N GLU A 140 5.70 -0.33 4.37
CA GLU A 140 5.09 0.83 5.03
C GLU A 140 3.59 0.61 5.27
N SER A 141 2.84 0.14 4.27
CA SER A 141 1.42 -0.18 4.44
C SER A 141 1.18 -1.27 5.47
N VAL A 142 2.01 -2.32 5.53
CA VAL A 142 1.91 -3.37 6.55
C VAL A 142 2.16 -2.81 7.95
N PHE A 143 3.13 -1.92 8.10
CA PHE A 143 3.41 -1.27 9.37
C PHE A 143 2.21 -0.45 9.86
N HIS A 144 1.66 0.41 9.00
CA HIS A 144 0.52 1.27 9.35
C HIS A 144 -0.79 0.49 9.53
N TYR A 145 -1.04 -0.54 8.72
CA TYR A 145 -2.14 -1.48 8.92
C TYR A 145 -2.09 -2.09 10.33
N THR A 146 -0.90 -2.54 10.75
CA THR A 146 -0.73 -3.20 12.05
C THR A 146 -0.93 -2.22 13.20
N GLN A 147 -0.43 -0.99 13.07
CA GLN A 147 -0.66 0.05 14.08
C GLN A 147 -2.15 0.38 14.20
N GLU A 148 -2.86 0.53 13.10
CA GLU A 148 -4.29 0.86 13.11
C GLU A 148 -5.13 -0.26 13.74
N LEU A 149 -4.78 -1.52 13.49
CA LEU A 149 -5.43 -2.67 14.11
C LEU A 149 -5.21 -2.71 15.63
N GLU A 150 -3.99 -2.45 16.10
CA GLU A 150 -3.70 -2.40 17.55
C GLU A 150 -4.40 -1.21 18.22
N ASN A 151 -4.40 -0.02 17.60
CA ASN A 151 -5.13 1.14 18.09
C ASN A 151 -6.64 0.85 18.23
N SER A 152 -7.24 0.23 17.21
CA SER A 152 -8.65 -0.18 17.23
C SER A 152 -8.95 -1.16 18.36
N LYS A 153 -8.06 -2.12 18.60
CA LYS A 153 -8.18 -3.11 19.68
C LYS A 153 -8.04 -2.47 21.06
N GLU A 154 -7.09 -1.57 21.25
CA GLU A 154 -6.92 -0.83 22.52
C GLU A 154 -8.16 0.02 22.82
N MET A 155 -8.69 0.74 21.82
CA MET A 155 -9.91 1.53 21.96
C MET A 155 -11.10 0.64 22.36
N PHE A 156 -11.28 -0.50 21.70
CA PHE A 156 -12.34 -1.44 22.03
C PHE A 156 -12.25 -1.96 23.47
N LEU A 157 -11.04 -2.32 23.93
CA LEU A 157 -10.81 -2.75 25.31
C LEU A 157 -11.07 -1.64 26.33
N ALA A 158 -10.73 -0.39 26.00
CA ALA A 158 -10.99 0.77 26.85
C ALA A 158 -12.50 1.01 27.02
N ILE A 159 -13.27 0.95 25.92
CA ILE A 159 -14.74 1.09 25.94
C ILE A 159 -15.38 -0.04 26.75
N LEU A 160 -15.01 -1.30 26.50
CA LEU A 160 -15.53 -2.43 27.28
C LEU A 160 -15.19 -2.32 28.77
N GLY A 161 -13.96 -1.94 29.10
CA GLY A 161 -13.55 -1.74 30.49
C GLY A 161 -14.32 -0.64 31.19
N HIS A 162 -14.68 0.43 30.47
CA HIS A 162 -15.55 1.49 30.96
C HIS A 162 -17.00 0.98 31.18
N ASP A 163 -17.57 0.34 30.16
CA ASP A 163 -18.98 -0.06 30.15
C ASP A 163 -19.29 -1.20 31.12
N LEU A 164 -18.33 -2.08 31.39
CA LEU A 164 -18.47 -3.12 32.41
C LEU A 164 -18.31 -2.57 33.84
N ARG A 165 -17.54 -1.49 34.03
CA ARG A 165 -17.33 -0.89 35.36
C ARG A 165 -18.62 -0.29 35.91
N THR A 166 -19.40 0.38 35.07
CA THR A 166 -20.65 1.06 35.46
C THR A 166 -21.67 0.13 36.16
N PRO A 167 -22.10 -1.00 35.56
CA PRO A 167 -23.03 -1.92 36.22
C PRO A 167 -22.40 -2.64 37.41
N LEU A 168 -21.10 -2.99 37.36
CA LEU A 168 -20.43 -3.62 38.50
C LEU A 168 -20.39 -2.68 39.72
N SER A 169 -20.04 -1.41 39.53
CA SER A 169 -20.07 -0.41 40.60
C SER A 169 -21.47 -0.24 41.18
N ALA A 170 -22.51 -0.23 40.34
CA ALA A 170 -23.90 -0.16 40.81
C ALA A 170 -24.26 -1.33 41.74
N VAL A 171 -23.88 -2.56 41.38
CA VAL A 171 -24.10 -3.77 42.22
C VAL A 171 -23.32 -3.74 43.53
N PHE A 172 -22.10 -3.19 43.55
CA PHE A 172 -21.31 -3.09 44.79
C PHE A 172 -21.76 -1.95 45.73
N THR A 173 -22.48 -0.95 45.21
CA THR A 173 -23.00 0.18 46.00
C THR A 173 -24.44 0.02 46.48
N SER A 174 -25.14 -1.02 46.02
CA SER A 174 -26.50 -1.41 46.43
C SER A 174 -26.49 -2.50 47.49
#